data_AF-A0A4U5M057-F1
#
_entry.id   AF-A0A4U5M057-F1
#
_cell.length_a   1.000
_cell.length_b   1.000
_cell.length_c   1.000
_cell.angle_alpha   90.00
_cell.angle_beta   90.00
_cell.angle_gamma   90.00
#
_symmetry.space_group_name_H-M   'P 1'
#
loop_
_entity.id
_entity.type
_entity.pdbx_description
1 polymer ?
#
loop_
_entity_poly.entity_id
_entity_poly.type
_entity_poly.pdbx_seq_one_letter_code
_entity_poly.pdbx_strand_id
1 'polypeptide(L)'
;MIPSLLAPRVFARTSLLRAVLSVRTAVISATPKPSLKKLEMPRNEAGHFNYDRDFSRDKRFSNPQKKGDTPKRFLFRRLDHAFELYPLLFLLGIWFVLFCYTVYYSLEKVEVWLDRSTDQAPWDWERVRQSYWQKPTLLIDPENKMQTRIELMEKLQDEMVKEAKKRGTR
;
A
#
# COMPACT_ATOMS: atom_id res chain seq x y z
N MET A 1 -48.41 25.36 6.40
CA MET A 1 -47.74 24.54 7.42
C MET A 1 -46.50 23.91 6.80
N ILE A 2 -45.31 24.40 7.14
CA ILE A 2 -44.04 23.93 6.57
C ILE A 2 -43.50 22.84 7.51
N PRO A 3 -43.33 21.57 7.08
CA PRO A 3 -42.76 20.55 7.92
C PRO A 3 -41.24 20.78 8.07
N SER A 4 -40.77 20.56 9.28
CA SER A 4 -39.47 20.91 9.82
C SER A 4 -38.31 20.11 9.19
N LEU A 5 -37.40 20.81 8.51
CA LEU A 5 -36.17 20.28 7.89
C LEU A 5 -35.06 19.87 8.90
N LEU A 6 -35.35 19.86 10.20
CA LEU A 6 -34.37 19.61 11.28
C LEU A 6 -34.27 18.13 11.71
N ALA A 7 -35.25 17.29 11.37
CA ALA A 7 -35.29 15.90 11.79
C ALA A 7 -34.12 15.00 11.30
N PRO A 8 -33.65 15.04 10.03
CA PRO A 8 -32.77 13.99 9.51
C PRO A 8 -31.37 14.00 10.16
N ARG A 9 -30.86 15.17 10.57
CA ARG A 9 -29.52 15.29 11.18
C ARG A 9 -29.45 14.75 12.61
N VAL A 10 -30.56 14.82 13.36
CA VAL A 10 -30.64 14.29 14.74
C VAL A 10 -30.76 12.76 14.74
N PHE A 11 -31.52 12.21 13.80
CA PHE A 11 -31.62 10.75 13.60
C PHE A 11 -30.32 10.12 13.07
N ALA A 12 -29.58 10.79 12.18
CA ALA A 12 -28.29 10.30 11.69
C ALA A 12 -27.19 10.30 12.77
N ARG A 13 -27.19 11.27 13.69
CA ARG A 13 -26.24 11.32 14.82
C ARG A 13 -26.52 10.21 15.83
N THR A 14 -27.78 9.90 16.10
CA THR A 14 -28.17 8.84 17.04
C THR A 14 -27.95 7.44 16.46
N SER A 15 -28.09 7.23 15.15
CA SER A 15 -27.80 5.94 14.51
C SER A 15 -26.29 5.65 14.46
N LEU A 16 -25.45 6.63 14.12
CA LEU A 16 -24.00 6.49 14.17
C LEU A 16 -23.48 6.24 15.59
N LEU A 17 -24.00 6.97 16.59
CA LEU A 17 -23.66 6.73 17.99
C LEU A 17 -24.10 5.35 18.47
N ARG A 18 -25.30 4.88 18.08
CA ARG A 18 -25.76 3.52 18.39
C ARG A 18 -24.94 2.44 17.70
N ALA A 19 -24.53 2.65 16.45
CA ALA A 19 -23.64 1.73 15.73
C ALA A 19 -22.25 1.66 16.38
N VAL A 20 -21.69 2.80 16.80
CA VAL A 20 -20.40 2.83 17.51
C VAL A 20 -20.51 2.18 18.89
N LEU A 21 -21.60 2.41 19.62
CA LEU A 21 -21.87 1.77 20.92
C LEU A 21 -22.11 0.26 20.78
N SER A 22 -22.84 -0.20 19.77
CA SER A 22 -23.09 -1.63 19.54
C SER A 22 -21.85 -2.39 19.09
N VAL A 23 -20.97 -1.76 18.29
CA VAL A 23 -19.66 -2.32 17.95
C VAL A 23 -18.78 -2.43 19.20
N ARG A 24 -18.79 -1.43 20.10
CA ARG A 24 -18.02 -1.49 21.36
C ARG A 24 -18.52 -2.56 22.31
N THR A 25 -19.84 -2.77 22.45
CA THR A 25 -20.39 -3.84 23.31
C THR A 25 -20.14 -5.23 22.73
N ALA A 26 -20.21 -5.40 21.41
CA ALA A 26 -19.88 -6.67 20.74
C ALA A 26 -18.41 -7.06 20.92
N VAL A 27 -17.48 -6.09 20.93
CA VAL A 27 -16.04 -6.36 21.15
C VAL A 27 -15.75 -6.82 22.58
N ILE A 28 -16.47 -6.30 23.59
CA ILE A 28 -16.33 -6.74 24.99
C ILE A 28 -16.90 -8.17 25.17
N SER A 29 -17.91 -8.54 24.38
CA SER A 29 -18.52 -9.89 24.44
C SER A 29 -17.64 -11.02 23.87
N ALA A 30 -16.54 -10.70 23.19
CA ALA A 30 -15.66 -11.69 22.56
C ALA A 30 -14.63 -12.31 23.52
N THR A 31 -14.39 -11.71 24.69
CA THR A 31 -13.48 -12.27 25.70
C THR A 31 -14.27 -13.08 26.73
N PRO A 32 -13.91 -14.35 26.97
CA PRO A 32 -14.58 -15.16 27.99
C PRO A 32 -14.37 -14.57 29.39
N LYS A 33 -15.37 -14.78 30.26
CA LYS A 33 -15.25 -14.48 31.69
C LYS A 33 -14.07 -15.30 32.29
N PRO A 34 -13.37 -14.76 33.32
CA PRO A 34 -12.29 -15.49 33.98
C PRO A 34 -12.80 -16.83 34.54
N SER A 35 -11.92 -17.83 34.63
CA SER A 35 -12.30 -19.16 35.11
C SER A 35 -12.79 -19.12 36.56
N LEU A 36 -13.85 -19.87 36.85
CA LEU A 36 -14.43 -19.96 38.19
C LEU A 36 -13.48 -20.61 39.21
N LYS A 37 -12.57 -21.47 38.74
CA LYS A 37 -11.50 -22.06 39.55
C LYS A 37 -10.17 -21.68 38.93
N LYS A 38 -9.27 -21.13 39.74
CA LYS A 38 -7.89 -20.83 39.37
C LYS A 38 -6.99 -21.75 40.19
N LEU A 39 -5.90 -22.21 39.56
CA LEU A 39 -4.85 -22.91 40.28
C LEU A 39 -4.15 -21.89 41.18
N GLU A 40 -4.09 -22.19 42.47
CA GLU A 40 -3.39 -21.35 43.44
C GLU A 40 -1.91 -21.71 43.45
N MET A 41 -1.05 -20.71 43.69
CA MET A 41 0.39 -20.94 43.77
C MET A 41 0.72 -21.77 45.02
N PRO A 42 1.62 -22.77 44.94
CA PRO A 42 2.07 -23.48 46.12
C PRO A 42 2.74 -22.51 47.10
N ARG A 43 2.46 -22.68 48.40
CA ARG A 43 2.86 -21.74 49.47
C ARG A 43 4.37 -21.51 49.61
N ASN A 44 5.19 -22.37 49.02
CA ASN A 44 6.65 -22.38 49.18
C ASN A 44 7.39 -21.66 48.05
N GLU A 45 6.69 -21.16 47.03
CA GLU A 45 7.29 -20.48 45.89
C GLU A 45 6.84 -19.01 45.86
N ALA A 46 7.74 -18.11 45.48
CA ALA A 46 7.42 -16.69 45.30
C ALA A 46 7.32 -16.38 43.80
N GLY A 47 6.21 -15.83 43.35
CA GLY A 47 6.02 -15.48 41.94
C GLY A 47 4.63 -14.93 41.60
N HIS A 48 4.47 -14.48 40.35
CA HIS A 48 3.18 -14.14 39.78
C HIS A 48 2.66 -15.35 39.00
N PHE A 49 1.58 -15.97 39.48
CA PHE A 49 0.93 -17.08 38.81
C PHE A 49 -0.51 -16.69 38.46
N ASN A 50 -0.75 -16.37 37.19
CA ASN A 50 -2.10 -16.19 36.66
C ASN A 50 -2.34 -17.19 35.54
N TYR A 51 -3.13 -18.22 35.84
CA TYR A 51 -3.57 -19.21 34.87
C TYR A 51 -4.98 -18.88 34.39
N ASP A 52 -5.10 -18.40 33.15
CA ASP A 52 -6.36 -18.21 32.46
C ASP A 52 -6.49 -19.22 31.31
N ARG A 53 -7.70 -19.73 31.05
CA ARG A 53 -7.94 -20.69 29.96
C ARG A 53 -7.63 -20.06 28.61
N ASP A 54 -6.86 -20.76 27.77
CA ASP A 54 -6.69 -20.36 26.38
C ASP A 54 -7.99 -20.59 25.59
N PHE A 55 -8.53 -19.51 25.03
CA PHE A 55 -9.73 -19.53 24.20
C PHE A 55 -9.43 -19.22 22.72
N SER A 56 -8.14 -19.10 22.33
CA SER A 56 -7.68 -18.66 20.99
C SER A 56 -8.24 -19.48 19.82
N ARG A 57 -8.65 -20.73 20.10
CA ARG A 57 -9.09 -21.73 19.11
C ARG A 57 -10.41 -22.40 19.50
N ASP A 58 -11.13 -21.86 20.46
CA ASP A 58 -12.40 -22.43 20.92
C ASP A 58 -13.55 -21.99 20.02
N LYS A 59 -14.16 -22.96 19.31
CA LYS A 59 -15.27 -22.75 18.36
C LYS A 59 -16.57 -22.30 19.03
N ARG A 60 -16.65 -22.39 20.37
CA ARG A 60 -17.81 -21.93 21.15
C ARG A 60 -17.95 -20.41 21.15
N PHE A 61 -16.87 -19.68 20.87
CA PHE A 61 -16.88 -18.23 20.81
C PHE A 61 -16.92 -17.75 19.35
N SER A 62 -17.66 -16.67 19.10
CA SER A 62 -17.83 -16.11 17.75
C SER A 62 -16.56 -15.45 17.20
N ASN A 63 -15.67 -14.94 18.07
CA ASN A 63 -14.40 -14.34 17.68
C ASN A 63 -13.29 -14.69 18.70
N PRO A 64 -12.75 -15.92 18.67
CA PRO A 64 -11.79 -16.39 19.64
C PRO A 64 -10.39 -15.76 19.51
N GLN A 65 -10.19 -14.66 18.79
CA GLN A 65 -8.85 -14.13 18.52
C GLN A 65 -8.30 -13.28 19.67
N LYS A 66 -7.21 -13.74 20.28
CA LYS A 66 -6.46 -12.97 21.27
C LYS A 66 -5.69 -11.82 20.61
N LYS A 67 -5.23 -10.89 21.47
CA LYS A 67 -4.32 -9.82 21.05
C LYS A 67 -2.96 -10.46 20.73
N GLY A 68 -2.60 -10.52 19.45
CA GLY A 68 -1.33 -11.10 18.98
C GLY A 68 -1.47 -12.29 18.03
N ASP A 69 -2.66 -12.91 17.94
CA ASP A 69 -2.88 -14.09 17.09
C ASP A 69 -2.77 -13.80 15.58
N THR A 70 -2.96 -12.55 15.18
CA THR A 70 -2.84 -12.12 13.79
C THR A 70 -1.71 -11.11 13.63
N PRO A 71 -0.93 -11.17 12.53
CA PRO A 71 0.14 -10.21 12.26
C PRO A 71 -0.35 -8.76 12.36
N LYS A 72 -1.55 -8.48 11.85
CA LYS A 72 -2.20 -7.16 11.97
C LYS A 72 -2.39 -6.74 13.43
N ARG A 73 -2.98 -7.59 14.27
CA ARG A 73 -3.20 -7.25 15.69
C ARG A 73 -1.91 -7.20 16.49
N PHE A 74 -0.86 -7.89 16.06
CA PHE A 74 0.47 -7.81 16.67
C PHE A 74 1.15 -6.47 16.34
N LEU A 75 1.23 -6.13 15.04
CA LEU A 75 1.92 -4.94 14.54
C LEU A 75 1.21 -3.64 14.93
N PHE A 76 -0.12 -3.58 14.78
CA PHE A 76 -0.88 -2.35 15.02
C PHE A 76 -1.42 -2.20 16.45
N ARG A 77 -1.10 -3.12 17.37
CA ARG A 77 -1.70 -3.17 18.72
C ARG A 77 -1.49 -1.91 19.55
N ARG A 78 -0.29 -1.36 19.46
CA ARG A 78 0.19 -0.24 20.29
C ARG A 78 0.29 1.06 19.51
N LEU A 79 -0.08 1.05 18.22
CA LEU A 79 0.00 2.24 17.38
C LEU A 79 -0.80 3.40 17.98
N ASP A 80 -1.97 3.11 18.54
CA ASP A 80 -2.89 4.11 19.12
C ASP A 80 -2.36 4.80 20.40
N HIS A 81 -1.35 4.23 21.07
CA HIS A 81 -0.76 4.82 22.28
C HIS A 81 0.65 5.37 22.06
N ALA A 82 1.26 5.06 20.91
CA ALA A 82 2.61 5.47 20.58
C ALA A 82 2.57 6.65 19.60
N PHE A 83 2.16 7.81 20.10
CA PHE A 83 2.05 9.04 19.30
C PHE A 83 3.38 9.48 18.68
N GLU A 84 4.50 9.13 19.30
CA GLU A 84 5.87 9.37 18.80
C GLU A 84 6.15 8.67 17.46
N LEU A 85 5.41 7.60 17.14
CA LEU A 85 5.58 6.85 15.90
C LEU A 85 4.81 7.47 14.71
N TYR A 86 3.85 8.35 14.94
CA TYR A 86 3.03 8.91 13.86
C TYR A 86 3.84 9.75 12.85
N PRO A 87 4.77 10.61 13.28
CA PRO A 87 5.65 11.31 12.34
C PRO A 87 6.50 10.35 11.50
N LEU A 88 7.00 9.25 12.10
CA LEU A 88 7.78 8.24 11.38
C LEU A 88 6.94 7.48 10.35
N LEU A 89 5.72 7.10 10.71
CA LEU A 89 4.79 6.42 9.80
C LEU A 89 4.34 7.34 8.66
N PHE A 90 4.13 8.63 8.96
CA PHE A 90 3.82 9.63 7.95
C PHE A 90 4.99 9.82 6.97
N LEU A 91 6.21 9.92 7.49
CA LEU A 91 7.42 10.01 6.68
C LEU A 91 7.60 8.77 5.79
N LEU A 92 7.33 7.58 6.33
CA LEU A 92 7.34 6.33 5.56
C LEU A 92 6.28 6.36 4.44
N GLY A 93 5.09 6.89 4.73
CA GLY A 93 4.05 7.11 3.72
C GLY A 93 4.51 8.02 2.58
N ILE A 94 5.10 9.18 2.91
CA ILE A 94 5.68 10.09 1.89
C ILE A 94 6.76 9.38 1.09
N TRP A 95 7.69 8.71 1.76
CA TRP A 95 8.77 7.97 1.12
C TRP A 95 8.22 6.91 0.15
N PHE A 96 7.18 6.16 0.55
CA PHE A 96 6.57 5.14 -0.28
C PHE A 96 5.88 5.74 -1.53
N VAL A 97 5.23 6.90 -1.39
CA VAL A 97 4.66 7.62 -2.54
C VAL A 97 5.76 8.09 -3.49
N LEU A 98 6.83 8.67 -2.98
CA LEU A 98 7.99 9.07 -3.79
C LEU A 98 8.63 7.85 -4.46
N PHE A 99 8.76 6.72 -3.76
CA PHE A 99 9.26 5.48 -4.32
C PHE A 99 8.38 5.00 -5.48
N CYS A 100 7.07 4.91 -5.31
CA CYS A 100 6.14 4.54 -6.38
C CYS A 100 6.23 5.50 -7.58
N TYR A 101 6.33 6.81 -7.33
CA TYR A 101 6.52 7.81 -8.36
C TYR A 101 7.84 7.59 -9.12
N THR A 102 8.95 7.36 -8.43
CA THR A 102 10.25 7.11 -9.07
C THR A 102 10.25 5.82 -9.88
N VAL A 103 9.58 4.76 -9.41
CA VAL A 103 9.42 3.52 -10.17
C VAL A 103 8.60 3.79 -11.42
N TYR A 104 7.43 4.42 -11.29
CA TYR A 104 6.57 4.78 -12.42
C TYR A 104 7.35 5.56 -13.48
N TYR A 105 8.03 6.64 -13.07
CA TYR A 105 8.83 7.47 -13.97
C TYR A 105 10.00 6.71 -14.60
N SER A 106 10.62 5.79 -13.87
CA SER A 106 11.71 4.96 -14.40
C SER A 106 11.22 3.98 -15.47
N LEU A 107 9.99 3.49 -15.37
CA LEU A 107 9.39 2.57 -16.35
C LEU A 107 8.95 3.28 -17.64
N GLU A 108 8.77 4.60 -17.64
CA GLU A 108 8.45 5.37 -18.85
C GLU A 108 9.64 5.49 -19.82
N LYS A 109 10.87 5.26 -19.33
CA LYS A 109 12.10 5.34 -20.13
C LYS A 109 12.11 4.27 -21.24
N VAL A 110 12.55 4.67 -22.44
CA VAL A 110 12.69 3.79 -23.62
C VAL A 110 13.51 2.53 -23.35
N GLU A 111 14.51 2.65 -22.47
CA GLU A 111 15.49 1.61 -22.17
C GLU A 111 14.87 0.41 -21.42
N VAL A 112 13.77 0.62 -20.72
CA VAL A 112 13.21 -0.40 -19.85
C VAL A 112 12.34 -1.36 -20.64
N TRP A 113 12.91 -2.53 -20.93
CA TRP A 113 12.23 -3.61 -21.60
C TRP A 113 11.49 -4.52 -20.62
N LEU A 114 10.28 -4.08 -20.25
CA LEU A 114 9.39 -4.82 -19.35
C LEU A 114 8.80 -6.09 -19.98
N ASP A 115 8.34 -5.99 -21.23
CA ASP A 115 7.67 -7.09 -21.92
C ASP A 115 8.55 -7.65 -23.05
N ARG A 116 9.13 -8.83 -22.81
CA ARG A 116 9.99 -9.56 -23.78
C ARG A 116 9.20 -10.50 -24.69
N SER A 117 7.87 -10.42 -24.71
CA SER A 117 7.05 -11.25 -25.59
C SER A 117 7.22 -10.89 -27.08
N THR A 118 7.61 -9.65 -27.38
CA THR A 118 7.88 -9.19 -28.74
C THR A 118 9.36 -9.31 -29.09
N ASP A 119 9.67 -9.84 -30.28
CA ASP A 119 11.04 -10.02 -30.76
C ASP A 119 11.81 -8.69 -30.95
N GLN A 120 11.07 -7.59 -31.17
CA GLN A 120 11.66 -6.25 -31.31
C GLN A 120 11.79 -5.54 -29.97
N ALA A 121 13.01 -5.09 -29.68
CA ALA A 121 13.32 -4.30 -28.49
C ALA A 121 12.59 -2.95 -28.46
N PRO A 122 12.28 -2.39 -27.29
CA PRO A 122 11.54 -1.15 -27.15
C PRO A 122 12.32 0.08 -27.62
N TRP A 123 13.65 0.02 -27.73
CA TRP A 123 14.51 1.06 -28.31
C TRP A 123 14.71 0.91 -29.83
N ASP A 124 14.01 -0.03 -30.47
CA ASP A 124 14.06 -0.15 -31.92
C ASP A 124 13.68 1.18 -32.59
N TRP A 125 14.58 1.70 -33.42
CA TRP A 125 14.37 2.92 -34.18
C TRP A 125 13.03 2.94 -34.91
N GLU A 126 12.60 1.84 -35.53
CA GLU A 126 11.35 1.81 -36.29
C GLU A 126 10.11 2.03 -35.42
N ARG A 127 10.19 1.61 -34.16
CA ARG A 127 9.12 1.76 -33.16
C ARG A 127 9.16 3.13 -32.49
N VAL A 128 10.36 3.63 -32.20
CA VAL A 128 10.58 4.83 -31.36
C VAL A 128 10.66 6.11 -32.18
N ARG A 129 10.91 6.04 -33.49
CA ARG A 129 11.08 7.20 -34.39
C ARG A 129 10.02 8.28 -34.23
N GLN A 130 8.76 7.93 -33.95
CA GLN A 130 7.66 8.90 -33.83
C GLN A 130 7.43 9.43 -32.41
N SER A 131 8.05 8.82 -31.39
CA SER A 131 7.77 9.13 -29.98
C SER A 131 9.01 9.36 -29.13
N TYR A 132 10.23 9.23 -29.69
CA TYR A 132 11.47 9.25 -28.92
C TYR A 132 11.70 10.57 -28.18
N TRP A 133 11.36 11.70 -28.79
CA TRP A 133 11.53 13.04 -28.20
C TRP A 133 10.51 13.36 -27.11
N GLN A 134 9.41 12.60 -27.05
CA GLN A 134 8.35 12.80 -26.06
C GLN A 134 8.63 12.03 -24.77
N LYS A 135 9.58 11.09 -24.81
CA LYS A 135 9.87 10.23 -23.66
C LYS A 135 10.83 10.93 -22.70
N PRO A 136 10.60 10.79 -21.39
CA PRO A 136 11.43 11.44 -20.40
C PRO A 136 12.85 10.84 -20.37
N THR A 137 13.86 11.67 -20.61
CA THR A 137 15.27 11.28 -20.49
C THR A 137 15.85 11.70 -19.13
N LEU A 138 15.55 12.92 -18.69
CA LEU A 138 16.02 13.51 -17.43
C LEU A 138 14.83 13.87 -16.54
N LEU A 139 14.99 13.61 -15.23
CA LEU A 139 14.01 13.98 -14.20
C LEU A 139 13.75 15.49 -14.15
N ILE A 140 14.77 16.30 -14.42
CA ILE A 140 14.69 17.76 -14.39
C ILE A 140 15.39 18.28 -15.65
N ASP A 141 14.61 18.79 -16.60
CA ASP A 141 15.11 19.53 -17.78
C ASP A 141 14.41 20.89 -17.83
N PRO A 142 14.96 21.93 -17.16
CA PRO A 142 14.32 23.23 -17.06
C PRO A 142 14.27 23.98 -18.40
N GLU A 143 15.17 23.64 -19.33
CA GLU A 143 15.29 24.30 -20.63
C GLU A 143 14.65 23.49 -21.76
N ASN A 144 14.09 22.31 -21.43
CA ASN A 144 13.47 21.36 -22.32
C ASN A 144 14.30 21.01 -23.58
N LYS A 145 15.63 21.11 -23.48
CA LYS A 145 16.53 20.94 -24.63
C LYS A 145 16.52 19.50 -25.13
N MET A 146 16.28 18.53 -24.24
CA MET A 146 16.34 17.10 -24.56
C MET A 146 15.11 16.59 -25.33
N GLN A 147 14.00 17.33 -25.32
CA GLN A 147 12.79 17.00 -26.08
C GLN A 147 12.79 17.60 -27.49
N THR A 148 13.88 18.24 -27.89
CA THR A 148 13.99 18.85 -29.21
C THR A 148 14.23 17.79 -30.28
N ARG A 149 13.46 17.86 -31.35
CA ARG A 149 13.63 16.97 -32.51
C ARG A 149 14.88 17.38 -33.30
N ILE A 150 15.72 16.40 -33.65
CA ILE A 150 16.96 16.63 -34.41
C ILE A 150 16.84 15.90 -35.75
N GLU A 151 16.37 16.61 -36.76
CA GLU A 151 16.07 16.05 -38.09
C GLU A 151 17.30 15.40 -38.77
N LEU A 152 18.49 15.96 -38.54
CA LEU A 152 19.73 15.41 -39.10
C LEU A 152 20.03 14.01 -38.55
N MET A 153 19.86 13.84 -37.24
CA MET A 153 20.07 12.54 -36.59
C MET A 153 19.05 11.51 -37.07
N GLU A 154 17.80 11.92 -37.26
CA GLU A 154 16.76 11.03 -37.78
C GLU A 154 17.07 10.52 -39.18
N LYS A 155 17.51 11.40 -40.08
CA LYS A 155 17.90 11.03 -41.45
C LYS A 155 19.05 10.03 -41.44
N LEU A 156 20.09 10.30 -40.64
CA LEU A 156 21.24 9.40 -40.49
C LEU A 156 20.80 8.02 -39.98
N GLN A 157 19.93 7.98 -38.97
CA GLN A 157 19.48 6.73 -38.37
C GLN A 157 18.55 5.94 -39.30
N ASP A 158 17.71 6.63 -40.08
CA ASP A 158 16.92 6.02 -41.16
C ASP A 158 17.83 5.39 -42.23
N GLU A 159 18.92 6.05 -42.61
CA GLU A 159 19.90 5.51 -43.56
C GLU A 159 20.63 4.30 -42.98
N MET A 160 21.06 4.35 -41.71
CA MET A 160 21.68 3.21 -41.03
C MET A 160 20.76 1.99 -40.98
N VAL A 161 19.48 2.18 -40.69
CA VAL A 161 18.51 1.07 -40.69
C VAL A 161 18.29 0.53 -42.09
N LYS A 162 18.18 1.38 -43.12
CA LYS A 162 18.08 0.96 -44.52
C LYS A 162 19.29 0.14 -44.95
N GLU A 163 20.50 0.58 -44.62
CA GLU A 163 21.74 -0.14 -44.93
C GLU A 163 21.87 -1.44 -44.13
N ALA A 164 21.47 -1.47 -42.86
CA ALA A 164 21.48 -2.68 -42.05
C ALA A 164 20.54 -3.76 -42.60
N LYS A 165 19.36 -3.37 -43.10
CA LYS A 165 18.42 -4.26 -43.78
C LYS A 165 18.98 -4.79 -45.10
N LYS A 166 19.63 -3.94 -45.90
CA LYS A 166 20.32 -4.38 -47.13
C LYS A 166 21.42 -5.41 -46.85
N ARG A 167 22.10 -5.29 -45.71
CA ARG A 167 23.17 -6.20 -45.26
C ARG A 167 22.63 -7.49 -44.61
N GLY A 168 21.34 -7.59 -44.31
CA GLY A 168 20.74 -8.73 -43.60
C GLY A 168 21.17 -8.85 -42.13
N THR A 169 21.78 -7.80 -41.57
CA THR A 169 22.19 -7.75 -40.15
C THR A 169 21.03 -7.41 -39.20
N ARG A 170 19.87 -7.06 -39.76
CA ARG A 170 18.66 -6.63 -39.04
C ARG A 170 17.42 -6.85 -39.89
#